data_AF-A0A399PC71-F1
#
_entry.id   AF-A0A399PC71-F1
#
_cell.length_a   1.000
_cell.length_b   1.000
_cell.length_c   1.000
_cell.angle_alpha   90.00
_cell.angle_beta   90.00
_cell.angle_gamma   90.00
#
_symmetry.space_group_name_H-M   'P 1'
#
loop_
_entity.id
_entity.type
_entity.pdbx_description
1 polymer ?
#
loop_
_entity_poly.entity_id
_entity_poly.type
_entity_poly.pdbx_seq_one_letter_code
_entity_poly.pdbx_strand_id
1 'polypeptide(L)' 'MSTDSTYRRLVRRETHSSRAGIAITLAVLLILVLAWLGTEAVLAAVGTAPLLLAPADLASA' A
#
# COMPACT_ATOMS: atom_id res chain seq x y z
N MET A 1 -30.02 22.55 18.02
CA MET A 1 -28.74 21.86 17.77
C MET A 1 -28.98 20.53 17.06
N SER A 2 -29.45 20.58 15.81
CA SER A 2 -29.87 19.38 15.03
C SER A 2 -28.92 19.07 13.85
N THR A 3 -27.92 19.92 13.64
CA THR A 3 -26.93 19.83 12.56
C THR A 3 -25.82 18.82 12.89
N ASP A 4 -25.40 18.74 14.16
CA ASP A 4 -24.27 17.92 14.60
C ASP A 4 -24.51 16.40 14.41
N SER A 5 -25.72 15.94 14.72
CA SER A 5 -26.10 14.52 14.59
C SER A 5 -26.22 14.07 13.12
N THR A 6 -26.71 14.95 12.26
CA THR A 6 -26.84 14.70 10.81
C THR A 6 -25.48 14.73 10.14
N TYR A 7 -24.65 15.71 10.49
CA TYR A 7 -23.28 15.85 10.01
C TYR A 7 -22.42 14.64 10.41
N ARG A 8 -22.49 14.19 11.67
CA ARG A 8 -21.76 13.01 12.16
C ARG A 8 -22.16 11.73 11.40
N ARG A 9 -23.43 11.58 11.01
CA ARG A 9 -23.91 10.44 10.19
C ARG A 9 -23.40 10.50 8.76
N LEU A 10 -23.35 11.68 8.15
CA LEU A 10 -22.80 11.88 6.81
C LEU A 10 -21.30 11.59 6.78
N VAL A 11 -20.54 12.19 7.70
CA VAL A 11 -19.10 11.94 7.83
C VAL A 11 -18.83 10.45 8.03
N ARG A 12 -19.61 9.76 8.87
CA ARG A 12 -19.46 8.30 9.07
C ARG A 12 -19.82 7.50 7.82
N ARG A 13 -20.77 7.92 6.99
CA ARG A 13 -21.06 7.26 5.70
C ARG A 13 -20.02 7.57 4.62
N GLU A 14 -19.41 8.75 4.66
CA GLU A 14 -18.40 9.20 3.70
C GLU A 14 -17.03 8.58 4.02
N THR A 15 -16.64 8.50 5.29
CA THR A 15 -15.42 7.80 5.74
C THR A 15 -15.56 6.28 5.72
N HIS A 16 -16.77 5.77 5.95
CA HIS A 16 -17.08 4.34 5.84
C HIS A 16 -17.60 3.96 4.44
N SER A 17 -17.42 4.84 3.46
CA SER A 17 -17.58 4.55 2.04
C SER A 17 -16.45 3.59 1.66
N SER A 18 -16.77 2.54 0.89
CA SER A 18 -15.88 1.44 0.47
C SER A 18 -14.50 1.88 -0.06
N ARG A 19 -14.34 3.16 -0.40
CA ARG A 19 -13.08 3.81 -0.80
C ARG A 19 -12.01 3.81 0.28
N ALA A 20 -12.34 3.96 1.56
CA ALA A 20 -11.32 3.96 2.63
C ALA A 20 -10.65 2.58 2.75
N GLY A 21 -11.44 1.50 2.65
CA GLY A 21 -10.92 0.13 2.60
C GLY A 21 -9.97 -0.06 1.43
N ILE A 22 -10.39 0.30 0.21
CA ILE A 22 -9.56 0.19 -1.00
C ILE A 22 -8.26 1.01 -0.87
N ALA A 23 -8.35 2.24 -0.36
CA ALA A 23 -7.19 3.11 -0.16
C ALA A 23 -6.18 2.51 0.83
N ILE A 24 -6.67 1.95 1.95
CA ILE A 24 -5.83 1.26 2.94
C ILE A 24 -5.20 0.01 2.32
N THR A 25 -5.97 -0.80 1.60
CA THR A 25 -5.45 -2.00 0.92
C THR A 25 -4.35 -1.63 -0.08
N LEU A 26 -4.57 -0.60 -0.90
CA LEU A 26 -3.56 -0.10 -1.83
C LEU A 26 -2.32 0.43 -1.11
N ALA A 27 -2.49 1.16 -0.02
CA ALA A 27 -1.36 1.65 0.77
C ALA A 27 -0.53 0.49 1.33
N VAL A 28 -1.18 -0.55 1.87
CA VAL A 28 -0.49 -1.76 2.36
C VAL A 28 0.25 -2.47 1.23
N LEU A 29 -0.40 -2.67 0.08
CA LEU A 29 0.25 -3.29 -1.08
C LEU A 29 1.46 -2.47 -1.56
N LEU A 30 1.33 -1.16 -1.63
CA LEU A 30 2.42 -0.26 -2.02
C LEU A 30 3.59 -0.35 -1.04
N ILE A 31 3.32 -0.37 0.27
CA ILE A 31 4.34 -0.53 1.31
C ILE A 31 5.06 -1.86 1.14
N LEU A 32 4.35 -2.96 0.90
CA LEU A 32 4.96 -4.28 0.69
C LEU A 32 5.85 -4.31 -0.56
N VAL A 33 5.39 -3.73 -1.66
CA VAL A 33 6.18 -3.64 -2.91
C VAL A 33 7.44 -2.79 -2.70
N LEU A 34 7.33 -1.64 -2.06
CA LEU A 34 8.49 -0.77 -1.79
C LEU A 34 9.48 -1.42 -0.81
N ALA A 35 8.98 -2.08 0.24
CA ALA A 35 9.82 -2.81 1.17
C ALA A 35 10.58 -3.93 0.47
N TRP A 36 9.89 -4.72 -0.37
CA TRP A 36 10.50 -5.77 -1.17
C TRP A 36 11.56 -5.23 -2.13
N LEU A 37 11.24 -4.17 -2.87
CA LEU A 37 12.17 -3.54 -3.81
C LEU A 37 13.40 -2.98 -3.09
N GLY A 38 13.21 -2.36 -1.92
CA GLY A 38 14.30 -1.88 -1.07
C GLY A 38 15.20 -3.01 -0.59
N THR A 39 14.64 -4.13 -0.13
CA THR A 39 15.43 -5.30 0.28
C THR A 39 16.22 -5.89 -0.88
N GLU A 40 15.60 -6.07 -2.04
CA GLU A 40 16.28 -6.60 -3.23
C GLU A 40 17.36 -5.65 -3.74
N ALA A 41 17.13 -4.32 -3.70
CA ALA A 41 18.15 -3.34 -4.06
C ALA A 41 19.37 -3.39 -3.13
N VAL A 42 19.15 -3.59 -1.82
CA VAL A 42 20.24 -3.76 -0.86
C VAL A 42 20.98 -5.08 -1.10
N LEU A 43 20.26 -6.19 -1.34
CA LEU A 43 20.88 -7.48 -1.65
C LEU A 43 21.71 -7.41 -2.94
N ALA A 44 21.18 -6.75 -3.97
CA ALA A 44 21.90 -6.52 -5.22
C ALA A 44 23.15 -5.65 -5.00
N ALA A 45 23.06 -4.61 -4.17
CA ALA A 45 24.20 -3.76 -3.84
C ALA A 45 25.30 -4.50 -3.05
N VAL A 46 24.93 -5.48 -2.22
CA VAL A 46 25.86 -6.33 -1.46
C VAL A 46 26.35 -7.53 -2.30
N GLY A 47 25.84 -7.72 -3.53
CA GLY A 47 26.23 -8.80 -4.42
C GLY A 47 25.73 -10.18 -3.98
N THR A 48 24.75 -10.23 -3.10
CA THR A 48 24.12 -11.47 -2.63
C THR A 48 22.98 -11.87 -3.56
N ALA A 49 22.76 -13.19 -3.71
CA ALA A 49 21.68 -13.73 -4.53
C ALA A 49 20.30 -13.23 -4.05
N PRO A 50 19.36 -12.96 -4.98
CA PRO A 50 18.03 -12.47 -4.66
C PRO A 50 17.25 -13.49 -3.81
N LEU A 51 16.41 -13.02 -2.89
CA LEU A 51 15.67 -13.89 -1.97
C LEU A 51 14.48 -14.58 -2.63
N LEU A 52 13.87 -13.96 -3.65
CA LEU A 52 12.65 -14.45 -4.28
C LEU A 52 12.68 -14.37 -5.82
N LEU A 53 13.00 -13.20 -6.37
CA LEU A 53 13.12 -12.93 -7.81
C LEU A 53 13.80 -11.56 -7.95
N ALA A 54 14.76 -11.40 -8.85
CA ALA A 54 15.33 -10.09 -9.07
C ALA A 54 14.25 -9.17 -9.68
N PRO A 55 14.03 -7.94 -9.16
CA PRO A 55 13.08 -7.00 -9.74
C PRO A 55 13.33 -6.74 -11.23
N ALA A 56 14.59 -6.82 -11.66
CA ALA A 56 15.00 -6.69 -13.05
C ALA A 56 14.43 -7.80 -13.95
N ASP A 57 14.31 -9.02 -13.45
CA ASP A 57 13.75 -10.16 -14.21
C ASP A 57 12.24 -9.99 -14.41
N LEU A 58 11.55 -9.39 -13.43
CA LEU A 58 10.12 -9.08 -13.49
C LEU A 58 9.82 -7.91 -14.45
N ALA A 59 10.73 -6.95 -14.56
CA ALA A 59 10.60 -5.82 -15.49
C ALA A 59 10.98 -6.15 -16.94
N SER A 60 11.68 -7.27 -17.15
CA SER A 60 12.15 -7.71 -18.48
C SER A 60 11.32 -8.86 -19.08
N ALA A 61 10.34 -9.37 -18.34
CA ALA A 61 9.32 -10.32 -18.81
C ALA A 61 8.12 -9.61 -19.43
#